data_AF-A0A7W9EU22-F1
#
_entry.id   AF-A0A7W9EU22-F1
#
_cell.length_a   1.000
_cell.length_b   1.000
_cell.length_c   1.000
_cell.angle_alpha   90.00
_cell.angle_beta   90.00
_cell.angle_gamma   90.00
#
_symmetry.space_group_name_H-M   'P 1'
#
loop_
_entity.id
_entity.type
_entity.pdbx_description
1 polymer ?
#
loop_
_entity_poly.entity_id
_entity_poly.type
_entity_poly.pdbx_seq_one_letter_code
_entity_poly.pdbx_strand_id
1 'polypeptide(L)'
;MSFWRPSPVIRTKVLALIWRGPALLLGPVCDDRSILVGLRPLGGTIEFGETREEALRRELREELGCEASFDGPWHTIENIFVHGDATGHEYLFAINTALADPDLYTRKHVLYHDGSGRQIARWAKPDELPPGVNLYPSGLAAALSARLQPRPSI
;
A
#
# COMPACT_ATOMS: atom_id res chain seq x y z
N MET A 1 29.45 -27.27 12.06
CA MET A 1 28.00 -27.01 12.27
C MET A 1 27.58 -25.93 11.30
N SER A 2 26.80 -26.29 10.27
CA SER A 2 26.22 -25.31 9.34
C SER A 2 25.07 -24.61 10.05
N PHE A 3 25.26 -23.35 10.44
CA PHE A 3 24.15 -22.51 10.85
C PHE A 3 23.26 -22.29 9.64
N TRP A 4 22.08 -22.92 9.62
CA TRP A 4 21.02 -22.51 8.72
C TRP A 4 20.74 -21.03 8.99
N ARG A 5 21.03 -20.19 8.02
CA ARG A 5 20.62 -18.79 8.00
C ARG A 5 19.52 -18.72 6.93
N PRO A 6 18.29 -18.30 7.25
CA PRO A 6 17.29 -18.10 6.21
C PRO A 6 17.84 -17.13 5.17
N SER A 7 17.62 -17.42 3.89
CA SER A 7 18.09 -16.58 2.80
C SER A 7 17.47 -15.18 2.91
N PRO A 8 18.23 -14.10 2.63
CA PRO A 8 17.62 -12.80 2.42
C PRO A 8 16.67 -12.91 1.22
N VAL A 9 15.36 -12.76 1.46
CA VAL A 9 14.31 -12.92 0.44
C VAL A 9 13.93 -11.55 -0.11
N ILE A 10 13.98 -11.40 -1.43
CA ILE A 10 13.33 -10.28 -2.11
C ILE A 10 11.85 -10.63 -2.25
N ARG A 11 10.96 -9.78 -1.75
CA ARG A 11 9.52 -10.01 -1.83
C ARG A 11 8.89 -9.21 -2.98
N THR A 12 7.87 -9.77 -3.60
CA THR A 12 7.04 -9.07 -4.58
C THR A 12 5.68 -8.77 -3.99
N LYS A 13 5.24 -7.51 -4.10
CA LYS A 13 3.99 -7.03 -3.49
C LYS A 13 3.14 -6.23 -4.46
N VAL A 14 1.87 -6.08 -4.11
CA VAL A 14 0.89 -5.27 -4.84
C VAL A 14 0.26 -4.22 -3.93
N LEU A 15 -0.09 -3.07 -4.50
CA LEU A 15 -0.71 -1.96 -3.80
C LEU A 15 -1.90 -1.40 -4.60
N ALA A 16 -3.04 -1.25 -3.93
CA ALA A 16 -4.24 -0.65 -4.50
C ALA A 16 -4.23 0.88 -4.31
N LEU A 17 -4.13 1.64 -5.40
CA LEU A 17 -4.23 3.10 -5.35
C LEU A 17 -5.71 3.52 -5.45
N ILE A 18 -6.40 3.49 -4.31
CA ILE A 18 -7.83 3.79 -4.19
C ILE A 18 -8.01 5.26 -3.83
N TRP A 19 -8.49 6.06 -4.78
CA TRP A 19 -8.62 7.51 -4.63
C TRP A 19 -10.04 7.96 -4.29
N ARG A 20 -10.13 8.98 -3.43
CA ARG A 20 -11.34 9.79 -3.20
C ARG A 20 -10.97 11.27 -3.34
N GLY A 21 -11.15 11.81 -4.55
CA GLY A 21 -10.64 13.13 -4.90
C GLY A 21 -9.11 13.17 -4.80
N PRO A 22 -8.51 14.10 -4.03
CA PRO A 22 -7.07 14.16 -3.82
C PRO A 22 -6.57 13.20 -2.72
N ALA A 23 -7.48 12.57 -1.97
CA ALA A 23 -7.11 11.69 -0.87
C ALA A 23 -6.98 10.23 -1.36
N LEU A 24 -6.01 9.52 -0.80
CA LEU A 24 -5.75 8.11 -1.02
C LEU A 24 -6.21 7.32 0.22
N LEU A 25 -6.78 6.12 0.02
CA LEU A 25 -7.09 5.22 1.13
C LEU A 25 -5.79 4.59 1.65
N LEU A 26 -5.46 4.86 2.90
CA LEU A 26 -4.18 4.48 3.49
C LEU A 26 -4.34 3.82 4.87
N GLY A 27 -3.71 2.66 5.03
CA GLY A 27 -3.57 1.95 6.30
C GLY A 27 -2.34 2.42 7.10
N PRO A 28 -2.35 2.29 8.45
CA PRO A 28 -1.24 2.67 9.31
C PRO A 28 -0.02 1.76 9.13
N VAL A 29 1.16 2.36 9.22
CA VAL A 29 2.42 1.65 9.45
C VAL A 29 2.94 2.10 10.81
N CYS A 30 3.09 1.15 11.73
CA CYS A 30 3.62 1.38 13.06
C CYS A 30 5.00 0.76 13.22
N ASP A 31 5.82 1.35 14.10
CA ASP A 31 7.05 0.71 14.57
C ASP A 31 6.76 -0.37 15.62
N ASP A 32 7.82 -1.01 16.13
CA ASP A 32 7.75 -2.07 17.15
C ASP A 32 7.13 -1.60 18.48
N ARG A 33 7.02 -0.28 18.69
CA ARG A 33 6.40 0.34 19.88
C ARG A 33 4.97 0.77 19.61
N SER A 34 4.37 0.35 18.49
CA SER A 34 3.03 0.74 18.05
C SER A 34 2.88 2.25 17.80
N ILE A 35 3.99 2.96 17.56
CA ILE A 35 3.97 4.37 17.18
C ILE A 35 3.75 4.47 15.68
N LEU A 36 2.81 5.31 15.26
CA LEU A 36 2.56 5.59 13.85
C LEU A 36 3.77 6.29 13.22
N VAL A 37 4.43 5.61 12.28
CA VAL A 37 5.58 6.12 11.53
C VAL A 37 5.29 6.35 10.05
N GLY A 38 4.17 5.82 9.56
CA GLY A 38 3.77 6.05 8.19
C GLY A 38 2.38 5.57 7.83
N LEU A 39 2.10 5.70 6.55
CA LEU A 39 0.87 5.30 5.90
C LEU A 39 1.21 4.60 4.59
N ARG A 40 0.46 3.54 4.25
CA ARG A 40 0.63 2.80 3.00
C ARG A 40 -0.72 2.49 2.35
N PRO A 41 -0.77 2.36 1.01
CA PRO A 41 -1.93 1.77 0.36
C PRO A 41 -2.16 0.33 0.83
N LEU A 42 -3.40 -0.12 0.68
CA LEU A 42 -3.81 -1.50 0.95
C LEU A 42 -3.29 -2.47 -0.11
N GLY A 43 -3.30 -3.76 0.20
CA GLY A 43 -2.71 -4.83 -0.60
C GLY A 43 -1.54 -5.51 0.11
N GLY A 44 -1.07 -6.62 -0.48
CA GLY A 44 -0.14 -7.52 0.19
C GLY A 44 0.85 -8.20 -0.76
N THR A 45 1.16 -9.45 -0.45
CA THR A 45 2.22 -10.22 -1.12
C THR A 45 1.65 -10.93 -2.34
N ILE A 46 2.41 -10.93 -3.44
CA ILE A 46 2.12 -11.83 -4.56
C ILE A 46 2.61 -13.22 -4.16
N GLU A 47 1.68 -14.17 -4.07
CA GLU A 47 2.01 -15.55 -3.71
C GLU A 47 2.58 -16.32 -4.90
N PHE A 48 3.28 -17.43 -4.61
CA PHE A 48 3.90 -18.23 -5.66
C PHE A 48 2.83 -18.83 -6.59
N GLY A 49 3.01 -18.62 -7.90
CA GLY A 49 2.05 -19.07 -8.93
C GLY A 49 0.92 -18.08 -9.21
N GLU A 50 0.92 -16.92 -8.56
CA GLU A 50 -0.08 -15.87 -8.73
C GLU A 50 0.42 -14.72 -9.62
N THR A 51 -0.44 -14.17 -10.47
CA THR A 51 -0.18 -12.89 -11.15
C THR A 51 -0.40 -11.71 -10.18
N ARG A 52 0.18 -10.54 -10.48
CA ARG A 52 -0.05 -9.33 -9.66
C ARG A 52 -1.54 -8.93 -9.63
N GLU A 53 -2.27 -9.15 -10.73
CA GLU A 53 -3.70 -8.85 -10.82
C GLU A 53 -4.54 -9.80 -9.95
N GLU A 54 -4.19 -11.09 -9.91
CA GLU A 54 -4.83 -12.07 -9.02
C GLU A 54 -4.55 -11.75 -7.56
N ALA A 55 -3.28 -11.47 -7.24
CA ALA A 55 -2.85 -11.09 -5.89
C ALA A 55 -3.63 -9.88 -5.38
N LEU A 56 -3.73 -8.83 -6.18
CA LEU A 56 -4.42 -7.62 -5.73
C LEU A 56 -5.92 -7.85 -5.53
N ARG A 57 -6.56 -8.70 -6.36
CA ARG A 57 -7.97 -9.06 -6.14
C ARG A 57 -8.15 -9.91 -4.89
N ARG A 58 -7.29 -10.90 -4.66
CA ARG A 58 -7.32 -11.73 -3.46
C ARG A 58 -7.17 -10.88 -2.20
N GLU A 59 -6.15 -10.03 -2.15
CA GLU A 59 -5.90 -9.14 -1.03
C GLU A 59 -7.10 -8.22 -0.77
N LEU A 60 -7.67 -7.56 -1.79
CA LEU A 60 -8.83 -6.68 -1.58
C LEU A 60 -10.10 -7.44 -1.12
N ARG A 61 -10.27 -8.69 -1.55
CA ARG A 61 -11.34 -9.56 -1.02
C ARG A 61 -11.10 -9.94 0.43
N GLU A 62 -9.87 -10.30 0.80
CA GLU A 62 -9.51 -10.68 2.16
C GLU A 62 -9.56 -9.48 3.12
N GLU A 63 -9.00 -8.35 2.71
CA GLU A 63 -8.87 -7.16 3.55
C GLU A 63 -10.20 -6.39 3.66
N LEU A 64 -10.95 -6.26 2.56
CA LEU A 64 -12.14 -5.39 2.48
C LEU A 64 -13.45 -6.12 2.17
N GLY A 65 -13.40 -7.40 1.79
CA GLY A 65 -14.58 -8.12 1.31
C GLY A 65 -15.14 -7.55 0.00
N CYS A 66 -14.29 -6.91 -0.82
CA CYS A 66 -14.73 -6.12 -1.98
C CYS A 66 -14.02 -6.55 -3.27
N GLU A 67 -14.79 -6.62 -4.37
CA GLU A 67 -14.24 -6.72 -5.72
C GLU A 67 -13.66 -5.39 -6.20
N ALA A 68 -12.75 -5.43 -7.17
CA ALA A 68 -12.17 -4.23 -7.74
C ALA A 68 -11.83 -4.36 -9.22
N SER A 69 -11.77 -3.22 -9.89
CA SER A 69 -11.20 -3.05 -11.23
C SER A 69 -9.93 -2.20 -11.18
N PHE A 70 -9.05 -2.41 -12.15
CA PHE A 70 -7.75 -1.76 -12.23
C PHE A 70 -7.67 -0.88 -13.48
N ASP A 71 -7.15 0.33 -13.32
CA ASP A 71 -7.10 1.34 -14.38
C ASP A 71 -5.69 1.89 -14.61
N GLY A 72 -5.34 2.06 -15.88
CA GLY A 72 -4.07 2.63 -16.30
C GLY A 72 -2.84 1.71 -16.11
N PRO A 73 -1.63 2.28 -16.23
CA PRO A 73 -0.40 1.53 -16.10
C PRO A 73 -0.11 1.19 -14.64
N TRP A 74 0.57 0.07 -14.44
CA TRP A 74 1.18 -0.27 -13.16
C TRP A 74 2.44 0.58 -12.93
N HIS A 75 2.60 1.07 -11.71
CA HIS A 75 3.85 1.62 -11.19
C HIS A 75 4.68 0.49 -10.60
N THR A 76 5.95 0.39 -11.00
CA THR A 76 6.92 -0.52 -10.38
C THR A 76 7.84 0.25 -9.47
N ILE A 77 7.96 -0.19 -8.21
CA ILE A 77 8.73 0.49 -7.17
C ILE A 77 9.68 -0.53 -6.55
N GLU A 78 10.98 -0.24 -6.59
CA GLU A 78 11.94 -0.96 -5.77
C GLU A 78 12.05 -0.26 -4.41
N ASN A 79 11.91 -1.04 -3.33
CA ASN A 79 11.94 -0.53 -1.97
C ASN A 79 12.94 -1.36 -1.14
N ILE A 80 14.07 -0.72 -0.80
CA ILE A 80 15.06 -1.26 0.13
C ILE A 80 14.98 -0.42 1.40
N PHE A 81 14.78 -1.07 2.54
CA PHE A 81 14.57 -0.40 3.82
C PHE A 81 15.18 -1.19 4.97
N VAL A 82 15.30 -0.54 6.13
CA VAL A 82 15.72 -1.17 7.38
C VAL A 82 14.52 -1.20 8.32
N HIS A 83 14.24 -2.36 8.90
CA HIS A 83 13.23 -2.54 9.93
C HIS A 83 13.87 -3.28 11.10
N GLY A 84 13.89 -2.65 12.28
CA GLY A 84 14.79 -3.05 13.36
C GLY A 84 16.25 -3.04 12.89
N ASP A 85 16.94 -4.17 13.02
CA ASP A 85 18.31 -4.36 12.53
C ASP A 85 18.39 -5.17 11.22
N ALA A 86 17.25 -5.40 10.56
CA ALA A 86 17.16 -6.23 9.36
C ALA A 86 16.89 -5.41 8.09
N THR A 87 17.62 -5.72 7.01
CA THR A 87 17.36 -5.18 5.68
C THR A 87 16.18 -5.89 5.03
N GLY A 88 15.15 -5.13 4.68
CA GLY A 88 14.06 -5.56 3.80
C GLY A 88 14.31 -5.11 2.36
N HIS A 89 13.94 -5.97 1.40
CA HIS A 89 13.98 -5.65 -0.03
C HIS A 89 12.72 -6.15 -0.71
N GLU A 90 12.00 -5.23 -1.35
CA GLU A 90 10.73 -5.52 -1.99
C GLU A 90 10.63 -4.85 -3.36
N TYR A 91 10.02 -5.54 -4.32
CA TYR A 91 9.49 -4.95 -5.55
C TYR A 91 7.97 -4.85 -5.42
N LEU A 92 7.43 -3.65 -5.62
CA LEU A 92 6.01 -3.37 -5.49
C LEU A 92 5.42 -2.95 -6.83
N PHE A 93 4.24 -3.49 -7.13
CA PHE A 93 3.40 -3.05 -8.23
C PHE A 93 2.19 -2.29 -7.67
N ALA A 94 2.04 -1.02 -8.03
CA ALA A 94 0.90 -0.21 -7.62
C ALA A 94 0.05 0.19 -8.82
N ILE A 95 -1.27 0.18 -8.70
CA ILE A 95 -2.19 0.56 -9.78
C ILE A 95 -3.40 1.31 -9.26
N ASN A 96 -3.98 2.20 -10.08
CA ASN A 96 -5.26 2.80 -9.74
C ASN A 96 -6.33 1.72 -9.62
N THR A 97 -7.08 1.77 -8.53
CA THR A 97 -8.05 0.74 -8.19
C THR A 97 -9.39 1.38 -7.88
N ALA A 98 -10.44 0.90 -8.56
CA ALA A 98 -11.82 1.23 -8.26
C ALA A 98 -12.47 0.04 -7.54
N LEU A 99 -12.93 0.27 -6.31
CA LEU A 99 -13.68 -0.70 -5.54
C LEU A 99 -15.11 -0.79 -6.07
N ALA A 100 -15.66 -1.99 -6.12
CA ALA A 100 -17.02 -2.24 -6.57
C ALA A 100 -18.08 -1.77 -5.55
N ASP A 101 -17.70 -1.58 -4.28
CA ASP A 101 -18.57 -1.07 -3.22
C ASP A 101 -18.44 0.47 -3.10
N PRO A 102 -19.41 1.26 -3.62
CA PRO A 102 -19.38 2.71 -3.53
C PRO A 102 -19.53 3.22 -2.09
N ASP A 103 -20.12 2.45 -1.18
CA ASP A 103 -20.35 2.92 0.20
C ASP A 103 -19.02 3.11 0.93
N LEU A 104 -17.99 2.32 0.61
CA LEU A 104 -16.64 2.47 1.17
C LEU A 104 -16.07 3.87 0.95
N TYR A 105 -16.40 4.50 -0.18
CA TYR A 105 -15.95 5.86 -0.49
C TYR A 105 -16.67 6.94 0.35
N THR A 106 -17.86 6.66 0.87
CA THR A 106 -18.60 7.62 1.70
C THR A 106 -18.14 7.61 3.16
N ARG A 107 -17.52 6.51 3.61
CA ARG A 107 -17.11 6.32 5.01
C ARG A 107 -15.95 7.26 5.38
N LYS A 108 -15.99 7.77 6.61
CA LYS A 108 -14.87 8.57 7.16
C LYS A 108 -13.60 7.74 7.30
N HIS A 109 -13.76 6.48 7.71
CA HIS A 109 -12.69 5.50 7.83
C HIS A 109 -13.17 4.16 7.26
N VAL A 110 -12.25 3.35 6.76
CA VAL A 110 -12.53 2.02 6.22
C VAL A 110 -11.90 1.00 7.16
N LEU A 111 -12.72 0.09 7.68
CA LEU A 111 -12.22 -1.07 8.41
C LEU A 111 -11.69 -2.07 7.39
N TYR A 112 -10.52 -2.62 7.66
CA TYR A 112 -9.94 -3.69 6.87
C TYR A 112 -9.29 -4.72 7.79
N HIS A 113 -9.06 -5.91 7.27
CA HIS A 113 -8.36 -6.98 7.97
C HIS A 113 -7.00 -7.20 7.32
N ASP A 114 -5.93 -7.37 8.10
CA ASP A 114 -4.65 -7.83 7.59
C ASP A 114 -4.10 -8.98 8.45
N GLY A 115 -2.87 -9.42 8.19
CA GLY A 115 -2.22 -10.49 8.97
C GLY A 115 -2.06 -10.19 10.47
N SER A 116 -2.25 -8.95 10.91
CA SER A 116 -2.25 -8.53 12.32
C SER A 116 -3.66 -8.42 12.93
N GLY A 117 -4.71 -8.56 12.12
CA GLY A 117 -6.10 -8.47 12.54
C GLY A 117 -6.82 -7.25 11.97
N ARG A 118 -7.82 -6.74 12.71
CA ARG A 118 -8.68 -5.65 12.23
C ARG A 118 -8.00 -4.29 12.42
N GLN A 119 -7.87 -3.55 11.32
CA GLN A 119 -7.24 -2.23 11.25
C GLN A 119 -8.17 -1.16 10.68
N ILE A 120 -7.75 0.11 10.75
CA ILE A 120 -8.50 1.26 10.26
C ILE A 120 -7.67 2.01 9.21
N ALA A 121 -8.12 1.97 7.97
CA ALA A 121 -7.61 2.82 6.90
C ALA A 121 -8.33 4.17 6.88
N ARG A 122 -7.60 5.22 6.52
CA ARG A 122 -8.10 6.59 6.43
C ARG A 122 -7.83 7.18 5.06
N TRP A 123 -8.70 8.10 4.67
CA TRP A 123 -8.49 8.92 3.49
C TRP A 123 -7.53 10.04 3.84
N ALA A 124 -6.33 10.03 3.26
CA ALA A 124 -5.31 11.05 3.50
C ALA A 124 -4.66 11.48 2.18
N LYS A 125 -4.35 12.77 2.08
CA LYS A 125 -3.63 13.32 0.95
C LYS A 125 -2.14 12.95 1.08
N PRO A 126 -1.54 12.28 0.08
CA PRO A 126 -0.16 11.81 0.18
C PRO A 126 0.89 12.91 0.35
N ASP A 127 0.57 14.14 -0.04
CA ASP A 127 1.40 15.35 0.03
C ASP A 127 1.14 16.22 1.28
N GLU A 128 0.13 15.88 2.10
CA GLU A 128 -0.24 16.62 3.33
C GLU A 128 -0.19 15.70 4.57
N LEU A 129 0.82 14.81 4.65
CA LEU A 129 0.98 13.92 5.80
C LEU A 129 1.52 14.66 7.04
N PRO A 130 1.13 14.24 8.27
CA PRO A 130 1.66 14.85 9.50
C PRO A 130 3.18 14.75 9.61
N PRO A 131 3.84 15.68 10.33
CA PRO A 131 5.27 15.59 10.61
C PRO A 131 5.64 14.24 11.25
N GLY A 132 6.69 13.60 10.73
CA GLY A 132 7.15 12.28 11.19
C GLY A 132 6.38 11.08 10.62
N VAL A 133 5.35 11.30 9.80
CA VAL A 133 4.60 10.23 9.12
C VAL A 133 4.96 10.21 7.65
N ASN A 134 5.54 9.10 7.19
CA ASN A 134 5.94 8.92 5.78
C ASN A 134 4.87 8.20 4.95
N LEU A 135 4.88 8.44 3.63
CA LEU A 135 4.19 7.59 2.68
C LEU A 135 5.08 6.41 2.30
N TYR A 136 4.58 5.19 2.52
CA TYR A 136 5.28 3.96 2.17
C TYR A 136 4.66 3.27 0.95
N PRO A 137 5.49 2.59 0.13
CA PRO A 137 6.95 2.51 0.19
C PRO A 137 7.63 3.85 -0.16
N SER A 138 8.91 4.04 0.19
CA SER A 138 9.62 5.32 0.03
C SER A 138 9.62 5.87 -1.40
N GLY A 139 9.55 5.01 -2.42
CA GLY A 139 9.45 5.40 -3.84
C GLY A 139 8.04 5.76 -4.32
N LEU A 140 6.99 5.57 -3.50
CA LEU A 140 5.61 5.76 -3.93
C LEU A 140 5.28 7.22 -4.26
N ALA A 141 5.71 8.17 -3.43
CA ALA A 141 5.43 9.59 -3.67
C ALA A 141 5.99 10.06 -5.03
N ALA A 142 7.20 9.61 -5.38
CA ALA A 142 7.82 9.89 -6.66
C ALA A 142 7.04 9.25 -7.83
N ALA A 143 6.61 7.99 -7.68
CA ALA A 143 5.80 7.30 -8.67
C ALA A 143 4.45 7.97 -8.94
N LEU A 144 3.89 8.65 -7.94
CA LEU A 144 2.61 9.38 -8.02
C LEU A 144 2.75 10.85 -8.41
N SER A 145 3.97 11.35 -8.64
CA SER A 145 4.26 12.77 -8.85
C SER A 145 3.38 13.44 -9.92
N ALA A 146 3.10 12.78 -11.04
CA ALA A 146 2.24 13.30 -12.10
C ALA A 146 0.79 13.62 -11.65
N ARG A 147 0.30 12.93 -10.61
CA ARG A 147 -1.03 13.16 -10.02
C ARG A 147 -0.98 14.07 -8.80
N LEU A 148 0.14 14.09 -8.08
CA LEU A 148 0.33 14.91 -6.88
C LEU A 148 0.71 16.36 -7.20
N GLN A 149 1.22 16.65 -8.41
CA GLN A 149 1.44 18.03 -8.82
C GLN A 149 0.11 18.74 -9.08
N PRO A 150 -0.07 19.99 -8.59
CA PRO A 150 -1.24 20.78 -8.96
C PRO A 150 -1.23 20.95 -10.48
N ARG A 151 -2.38 20.67 -11.13
CA ARG A 151 -2.53 21.00 -12.56
C ARG A 151 -2.22 22.49 -12.72
N PRO A 152 -1.38 22.89 -13.69
CA PRO A 152 -1.15 24.30 -13.94
C PRO A 152 -2.49 24.96 -14.21
N SER A 153 -2.77 26.06 -13.51
CA SER A 153 -3.91 26.91 -13.80
C SER A 153 -3.72 27.46 -15.21
N ILE A 154 -4.60 27.08 -16.14
CA ILE A 154 -4.74 27.70 -17.47
C ILE A 154 -5.49 29.01 -17.30
#